data_AF-A0A4R3U0V0-F1
#
_entry.id   AF-A0A4R3U0V0-F1
#
_cell.length_a   1.000
_cell.length_b   1.000
_cell.length_c   1.000
_cell.angle_alpha   90.00
_cell.angle_beta   90.00
_cell.angle_gamma   90.00
#
_symmetry.space_group_name_H-M   'P 1'
#
loop_
_entity.id
_entity.type
_entity.pdbx_description
1 polymer ?
#
loop_
_entity_poly.entity_id
_entity_poly.type
_entity_poly.pdbx_seq_one_letter_code
_entity_poly.pdbx_strand_id
1 'polypeptide(L)'
;MRFKPEQHFRMADRLSEVALNQTDLKRIAELEALARVFRRLAVRAYMSTDPSMKRRDWSEFTDETTLVGLIDPPSPWGPLEEWESFLRDLESMPPSKQLRLLIEQAEEAIVRRKLGLVL
;
A
#
# COMPACT_ATOMS: atom_id res chain seq x y z
N MET A 1 -12.68 20.72 0.13
CA MET A 1 -12.85 19.68 -0.90
C MET A 1 -12.07 18.45 -0.46
N ARG A 2 -12.72 17.31 -0.19
CA ARG A 2 -12.00 16.04 0.09
C ARG A 2 -11.70 15.37 -1.25
N PHE A 3 -10.44 15.06 -1.50
CA PHE A 3 -10.04 14.33 -2.71
C PHE A 3 -10.54 12.89 -2.63
N LYS A 4 -10.95 12.34 -3.78
CA LYS A 4 -11.39 10.94 -3.88
C LYS A 4 -10.17 10.00 -3.88
N PRO A 5 -10.30 8.74 -3.42
CA PRO A 5 -9.21 7.76 -3.42
C PRO A 5 -8.50 7.64 -4.78
N GLU A 6 -9.24 7.62 -5.89
CA GLU A 6 -8.72 7.49 -7.25
C GLU A 6 -7.84 8.69 -7.64
N GLN A 7 -8.14 9.88 -7.14
CA GLN A 7 -7.33 11.08 -7.41
C GLN A 7 -5.96 10.98 -6.72
N HIS A 8 -5.93 10.40 -5.52
CA HIS A 8 -4.68 10.14 -4.81
C HIS A 8 -3.85 9.05 -5.52
N PHE A 9 -4.47 7.96 -5.99
CA PHE A 9 -3.76 6.94 -6.77
C PHE A 9 -3.19 7.51 -8.08
N ARG A 10 -3.97 8.28 -8.84
CA ARG A 10 -3.47 8.92 -10.08
C ARG A 10 -2.27 9.83 -9.82
N MET A 11 -2.27 10.57 -8.70
CA MET A 11 -1.12 11.39 -8.33
C MET A 11 0.10 10.54 -7.98
N ALA A 12 -0.10 9.45 -7.23
CA ALA A 12 0.99 8.52 -6.93
C ALA A 12 1.58 7.91 -8.21
N ASP A 13 0.73 7.47 -9.13
CA ASP A 13 1.15 6.87 -10.39
C ASP A 13 1.95 7.87 -11.24
N ARG A 14 1.49 9.12 -11.33
CA ARG A 14 2.22 10.20 -11.99
C ARG A 14 3.59 10.47 -11.36
N LEU A 15 3.68 10.46 -10.03
CA LEU A 15 4.94 10.68 -9.33
C LEU A 15 5.94 9.55 -9.61
N SER A 16 5.47 8.30 -9.61
CA SER A 16 6.31 7.15 -9.98
C SER A 16 6.72 7.15 -11.45
N GLU A 17 5.84 7.54 -12.37
CA GLU A 17 6.18 7.71 -13.78
C GLU A 17 7.26 8.79 -13.97
N VAL A 18 7.15 9.92 -13.27
CA VAL A 18 8.19 10.95 -13.28
C VAL A 18 9.49 10.39 -12.72
N ALA A 19 9.45 9.62 -11.63
CA ALA A 19 10.63 9.01 -11.02
C ALA A 19 11.36 8.05 -11.99
N LEU A 20 10.63 7.23 -12.74
CA LEU A 20 11.21 6.32 -13.76
C LEU A 20 11.97 7.06 -14.86
N ASN A 21 11.60 8.31 -15.14
CA ASN A 21 12.23 9.16 -16.15
C ASN A 21 13.33 10.08 -15.57
N GLN A 22 13.68 9.96 -14.29
CA GLN A 22 14.78 10.70 -13.67
C GLN A 22 16.07 9.89 -13.69
N THR A 23 17.21 10.59 -13.72
CA THR A 23 18.54 9.99 -13.60
C THR A 23 19.20 10.27 -12.24
N ASP A 24 18.75 11.30 -11.52
CA ASP A 24 19.24 11.62 -10.18
C ASP A 24 18.60 10.70 -9.14
N LEU A 25 19.42 9.83 -8.54
CA LEU A 25 19.01 8.87 -7.52
C LEU A 25 18.33 9.51 -6.31
N LYS A 26 18.78 10.70 -5.88
CA LYS A 26 18.16 11.41 -4.76
C LYS A 26 16.75 11.84 -5.15
N ARG A 27 16.61 12.38 -6.36
CA ARG A 27 15.32 12.84 -6.88
C ARG A 27 14.33 11.68 -7.07
N ILE A 28 14.82 10.53 -7.56
CA ILE A 28 14.02 9.29 -7.67
C ILE A 28 13.48 8.91 -6.29
N ALA A 29 14.34 8.86 -5.27
CA ALA A 29 13.95 8.49 -3.91
C ALA A 29 12.91 9.46 -3.31
N GLU A 30 13.05 10.76 -3.53
CA GLU A 30 12.08 11.77 -3.10
C GLU A 30 10.71 11.60 -3.76
N LEU A 31 10.70 11.37 -5.08
CA LEU A 31 9.46 11.18 -5.84
C LEU A 31 8.74 9.90 -5.44
N GLU A 32 9.45 8.80 -5.25
CA GLU A 32 8.87 7.54 -4.77
C GLU A 32 8.37 7.64 -3.32
N ALA A 33 9.08 8.37 -2.46
CA ALA A 33 8.61 8.66 -1.11
C ALA A 33 7.27 9.42 -1.15
N LEU A 34 7.16 10.44 -2.01
CA LEU A 34 5.92 11.19 -2.21
C LEU A 34 4.81 10.30 -2.80
N ALA A 35 5.12 9.47 -3.80
CA ALA A 35 4.17 8.53 -4.38
C ALA A 35 3.61 7.58 -3.30
N ARG A 36 4.47 7.05 -2.43
CA ARG A 36 4.06 6.24 -1.27
C ARG A 36 3.14 7.00 -0.31
N VAL A 37 3.37 8.30 -0.06
CA VAL A 37 2.44 9.11 0.74
C VAL A 37 1.07 9.19 0.07
N PHE A 38 1.01 9.43 -1.24
CA PHE A 38 -0.26 9.50 -1.96
C PHE A 38 -1.00 8.15 -1.98
N ARG A 39 -0.30 7.02 -2.12
CA ARG A 39 -0.88 5.66 -2.00
C ARG A 39 -1.54 5.46 -0.62
N ARG A 40 -0.84 5.80 0.46
CA ARG A 40 -1.39 5.72 1.84
C ARG A 40 -2.59 6.65 2.03
N LEU A 41 -2.57 7.84 1.46
CA LEU A 41 -3.72 8.75 1.49
C LEU A 41 -4.93 8.19 0.74
N ALA A 42 -4.70 7.54 -0.42
CA ALA A 42 -5.74 6.90 -1.20
C ALA A 42 -6.44 5.79 -0.40
N VAL A 43 -5.66 4.88 0.19
CA VAL A 43 -6.17 3.80 1.04
C VAL A 43 -6.93 4.37 2.22
N ARG A 44 -6.37 5.36 2.93
CA ARG A 44 -7.04 5.99 4.08
C ARG A 44 -8.35 6.69 3.70
N ALA A 45 -8.40 7.31 2.53
CA ALA A 45 -9.62 7.91 2.00
C ALA A 45 -10.67 6.84 1.70
N TYR A 46 -10.28 5.72 1.09
CA TYR A 46 -11.17 4.61 0.78
C TYR A 46 -11.71 3.92 2.05
N MET A 47 -10.87 3.69 3.06
CA MET A 47 -11.30 3.16 4.36
C MET A 47 -12.31 4.05 5.09
N SER A 48 -12.38 5.34 4.75
CA SER A 48 -13.42 6.22 5.31
C SER A 48 -14.79 6.05 4.64
N THR A 49 -14.84 5.35 3.50
CA THR A 49 -16.05 5.08 2.73
C THR A 49 -16.48 3.61 2.78
N ASP A 50 -15.57 2.67 3.05
CA ASP A 50 -15.85 1.24 3.13
C ASP A 50 -15.75 0.74 4.59
N PRO A 51 -16.87 0.36 5.25
CA PRO A 51 -16.87 -0.08 6.64
C PRO A 51 -16.21 -1.45 6.85
N SER A 52 -15.95 -2.22 5.78
CA SER A 52 -15.27 -3.52 5.88
C SER A 52 -13.78 -3.39 6.18
N MET A 53 -13.18 -2.22 5.92
CA MET A 53 -11.76 -1.97 6.18
C MET A 53 -11.56 -1.13 7.44
N LYS A 54 -10.69 -1.59 8.34
CA LYS A 54 -10.40 -0.91 9.60
C LYS A 54 -9.13 -0.06 9.50
N ARG A 55 -9.16 1.12 10.12
CA ARG A 55 -7.93 1.89 10.35
C ARG A 55 -7.06 1.18 11.37
N ARG A 56 -5.77 1.07 11.06
CA ARG A 56 -4.78 0.46 11.94
C ARG A 56 -4.05 1.51 12.77
N ASP A 57 -3.69 1.15 13.99
CA ASP A 57 -2.65 1.84 14.72
C ASP A 57 -1.29 1.30 14.26
N TRP A 58 -0.46 2.19 13.72
CA TRP A 58 0.87 1.82 13.24
C TRP A 58 1.94 1.90 14.33
N SER A 59 1.58 2.36 15.53
CA SER A 59 2.50 2.51 16.67
C SER A 59 3.03 1.17 17.18
N GLU A 60 2.31 0.08 16.92
CA GLU A 60 2.67 -1.29 17.33
C GLU A 60 3.74 -1.92 16.41
N PHE A 61 3.95 -1.38 15.20
CA PHE A 61 4.88 -1.92 14.20
C PHE A 61 6.29 -1.33 14.33
N THR A 62 6.83 -1.29 15.55
CA THR A 62 8.15 -0.72 15.86
C THR A 62 9.29 -1.74 15.86
N ASP A 63 8.97 -3.01 16.05
CA ASP A 63 9.97 -4.07 16.18
C ASP A 63 10.71 -4.33 14.87
N GLU A 64 12.03 -4.48 14.96
CA GLU A 64 12.93 -4.80 13.84
C GLU A 64 12.99 -6.30 13.53
N THR A 65 12.16 -7.11 14.19
CA THR A 65 12.17 -8.56 14.08
C THR A 65 11.98 -9.02 12.63
N THR A 66 13.01 -9.65 12.08
CA THR A 66 13.18 -10.03 10.66
C THR A 66 12.50 -11.35 10.27
N LEU A 67 11.56 -11.86 11.07
CA LEU A 67 10.94 -13.19 10.83
C LEU A 67 10.02 -13.24 9.59
N VAL A 68 9.85 -12.12 8.88
CA VAL A 68 8.91 -11.96 7.76
C VAL A 68 9.57 -12.21 6.39
N GLY A 69 10.87 -12.53 6.35
CA GLY A 69 11.64 -12.75 5.11
C GLY A 69 11.21 -13.94 4.22
N LEU A 70 10.14 -14.67 4.56
CA LEU A 70 9.65 -15.84 3.84
C LEU A 70 8.22 -15.70 3.31
N ILE A 71 7.64 -14.50 3.38
CA ILE A 71 6.25 -14.27 2.98
C ILE A 71 6.24 -13.52 1.64
N ASP A 72 6.01 -14.28 0.59
CA ASP A 72 5.90 -13.73 -0.76
C ASP A 72 4.51 -13.11 -0.97
N PRO A 73 4.42 -11.87 -1.46
CA PRO A 73 3.14 -11.28 -1.81
C PRO A 73 2.50 -12.04 -2.98
N PRO A 74 1.16 -12.03 -3.07
CA PRO A 74 0.45 -12.59 -4.22
C PRO A 74 0.88 -11.94 -5.54
N SER A 75 0.53 -12.60 -6.65
CA SER A 75 0.77 -12.04 -7.97
C SER A 75 0.13 -10.64 -8.09
N PRO A 76 0.82 -9.65 -8.70
CA PRO A 76 0.25 -8.35 -9.00
C PRO A 76 -1.03 -8.44 -9.84
N TRP A 77 -1.21 -9.52 -10.60
CA TRP A 77 -2.40 -9.82 -11.41
C TRP A 77 -3.33 -10.86 -10.77
N GLY A 78 -3.03 -11.29 -9.54
CA GLY A 78 -3.87 -12.23 -8.80
C GLY A 78 -5.26 -11.64 -8.50
N PRO A 79 -6.27 -12.50 -8.31
CA PRO A 79 -7.62 -12.11 -7.93
C PRO A 79 -7.67 -11.35 -6.58
N LEU A 80 -8.77 -10.64 -6.32
CA LEU A 80 -8.96 -9.87 -5.08
C LEU A 80 -8.89 -10.76 -3.84
N GLU A 81 -9.46 -11.94 -3.95
CA GLU A 81 -9.58 -12.93 -2.88
C GLU A 81 -8.22 -13.42 -2.39
N GLU A 82 -7.23 -13.52 -3.27
CA GLU A 82 -5.84 -13.87 -2.88
C GLU A 82 -5.21 -12.77 -2.03
N TRP A 83 -5.41 -11.51 -2.39
CA TRP A 83 -4.91 -10.38 -1.62
C TRP A 83 -5.63 -10.22 -0.28
N GLU A 84 -6.93 -10.48 -0.22
CA GLU A 84 -7.69 -10.50 1.03
C GLU A 84 -7.31 -11.68 1.94
N SER A 85 -6.99 -12.85 1.37
CA SER A 85 -6.43 -13.97 2.14
C SER A 85 -5.05 -13.60 2.70
N PHE A 86 -4.18 -13.07 1.84
CA PHE A 86 -2.85 -12.64 2.24
C PHE A 86 -2.88 -11.61 3.36
N LEU A 87 -3.75 -10.60 3.27
CA LEU A 87 -3.90 -9.61 4.33
C LEU A 87 -4.31 -10.25 5.67
N ARG A 88 -5.23 -11.22 5.66
CA ARG A 88 -5.63 -11.95 6.87
C ARG A 88 -4.48 -12.76 7.46
N ASP A 89 -3.64 -13.36 6.62
CA ASP A 89 -2.46 -14.09 7.08
C ASP A 89 -1.47 -13.14 7.74
N LEU A 90 -1.19 -11.98 7.14
CA LEU A 90 -0.33 -10.95 7.73
C LEU A 90 -0.86 -10.43 9.07
N GLU A 91 -2.18 -10.28 9.21
CA GLU A 91 -2.83 -9.82 10.46
C GLU A 91 -2.64 -10.78 11.63
N SER A 92 -2.42 -12.07 11.36
CA SER A 92 -2.17 -13.07 12.39
C SER A 92 -0.73 -13.06 12.92
N MET A 93 0.17 -12.30 12.28
CA MET A 93 1.59 -12.31 12.57
C MET A 93 1.99 -11.23 13.60
N PRO A 94 3.09 -11.43 14.34
CA PRO A 94 3.62 -10.43 15.24
C PRO A 94 3.98 -9.12 14.49
N PRO A 95 3.66 -7.95 15.07
CA PRO A 95 3.91 -6.67 14.42
C PRO A 95 5.41 -6.43 14.22
N SER A 96 5.79 -5.97 13.04
CA SER A 96 7.17 -5.60 12.69
C SER A 96 7.20 -4.55 11.60
N LYS A 97 8.32 -3.83 11.45
CA LYS A 97 8.49 -2.85 10.36
C LYS A 97 8.28 -3.48 8.97
N GLN A 98 8.73 -4.73 8.78
CA GLN A 98 8.56 -5.44 7.51
C GLN A 98 7.10 -5.84 7.29
N LEU A 99 6.42 -6.36 8.33
CA LEU A 99 5.00 -6.72 8.25
C LEU A 99 4.15 -5.51 7.88
N ARG A 100 4.46 -4.33 8.44
CA ARG A 100 3.79 -3.08 8.09
C ARG A 100 3.87 -2.78 6.60
N LEU A 101 5.04 -2.95 5.98
CA LEU A 101 5.21 -2.69 4.55
C LEU A 101 4.36 -3.64 3.71
N LEU A 102 4.30 -4.91 4.08
CA LEU A 102 3.48 -5.91 3.39
C LEU A 102 1.97 -5.65 3.55
N ILE A 103 1.54 -5.24 4.76
CA ILE A 103 0.14 -4.84 5.00
C ILE A 103 -0.21 -3.62 4.17
N GLU A 104 0.62 -2.57 4.17
CA GLU A 104 0.40 -1.37 3.36
C GLU A 104 0.28 -1.71 1.86
N GLN A 105 1.11 -2.63 1.37
CA GLN A 105 1.05 -3.13 -0.01
C GLN A 105 -0.24 -3.91 -0.30
N ALA A 106 -0.63 -4.81 0.60
CA ALA A 106 -1.83 -5.62 0.45
C ALA A 106 -3.10 -4.74 0.46
N GLU A 107 -3.17 -3.76 1.37
CA GLU A 107 -4.27 -2.81 1.42
C GLU A 107 -4.36 -1.96 0.16
N GLU A 108 -3.23 -1.47 -0.37
CA GLU A 108 -3.22 -0.78 -1.65
C GLU A 108 -3.76 -1.68 -2.78
N ALA A 109 -3.28 -2.92 -2.88
CA ALA A 109 -3.67 -3.86 -3.92
C ALA A 109 -5.17 -4.20 -3.88
N ILE A 110 -5.73 -4.36 -2.67
CA ILE A 110 -7.16 -4.59 -2.43
C ILE A 110 -7.96 -3.36 -2.85
N VAL A 111 -7.58 -2.17 -2.38
CA VAL A 111 -8.34 -0.94 -2.67
C VAL A 111 -8.32 -0.63 -4.16
N ARG A 112 -7.17 -0.76 -4.83
CA ARG A 112 -7.05 -0.58 -6.28
C ARG A 112 -8.03 -1.49 -7.03
N ARG A 113 -8.09 -2.78 -6.67
CA ARG A 113 -9.02 -3.75 -7.26
C ARG A 113 -10.49 -3.40 -7.01
N LYS A 114 -10.85 -3.06 -5.76
CA LYS A 114 -12.21 -2.64 -5.40
C LYS A 114 -12.66 -1.39 -6.18
N LEU A 115 -11.73 -0.50 -6.52
CA LEU A 115 -11.96 0.69 -7.33
C LEU A 115 -11.90 0.45 -8.85
N GLY A 116 -11.60 -0.78 -9.30
CA GLY A 116 -11.40 -1.08 -10.72
C GLY A 116 -10.15 -0.41 -11.33
N LEU A 117 -9.18 -0.02 -10.49
CA LEU A 117 -7.91 0.55 -10.90
C LEU A 117 -6.90 -0.59 -11.07
N VAL A 118 -6.84 -1.19 -12.25
CA VAL A 118 -5.82 -2.19 -12.58
C VAL A 118 -4.59 -1.46 -13.13
N LEU A 119 -3.38 -1.87 -12.70
CA LEU A 119 -2.10 -1.44 -13.29
C LEU A 119 -1.92 -2.06 -14.68
#